data_AF-A0A9E6S545-F1
#
_entry.id   AF-A0A9E6S545-F1
#
_cell.length_a   1.000
_cell.length_b   1.000
_cell.length_c   1.000
_cell.angle_alpha   90.00
_cell.angle_beta   90.00
_cell.angle_gamma   90.00
#
_symmetry.space_group_name_H-M   'P 1'
#
loop_
_entity.id
_entity.type
_entity.pdbx_description
1 polymer ?
#
loop_
_entity_poly.entity_id
_entity_poly.type
_entity_poly.pdbx_seq_one_letter_code
_entity_poly.pdbx_strand_id
1 'polypeptide(L)' 'MIKKTLTVQELAEAIDALELEEQEMLMEMFNKRLKEYRRKELLKAFENARQTYAKGEVTVVSVAELLAELRNSK' A
#
# COMPACT_ATOMS: atom_id res chain seq x y z
N MET A 1 -20.41 -11.74 -11.90
CA MET A 1 -19.73 -10.75 -12.77
C MET A 1 -18.33 -11.26 -13.07
N ILE A 2 -17.99 -11.46 -14.34
CA ILE A 2 -16.65 -11.90 -14.75
C ILE A 2 -15.72 -10.69 -14.64
N LYS A 3 -14.75 -10.74 -13.71
CA LYS A 3 -13.64 -9.78 -13.72
C LYS A 3 -12.73 -10.16 -14.87
N LYS A 4 -12.81 -9.42 -15.99
CA LYS A 4 -11.79 -9.50 -17.04
C LYS A 4 -10.50 -8.94 -16.44
N THR A 5 -9.50 -9.78 -16.25
CA THR A 5 -8.16 -9.34 -15.84
C THR A 5 -7.49 -8.81 -17.09
N LEU A 6 -7.39 -7.50 -17.22
CA LEU A 6 -6.54 -6.87 -18.22
C LEU A 6 -5.09 -6.96 -17.75
N THR A 7 -4.19 -7.28 -18.66
CA THR A 7 -2.76 -7.09 -18.47
C THR A 7 -2.45 -5.59 -18.34
N VAL A 8 -1.29 -5.26 -17.78
CA VAL A 8 -0.84 -3.86 -17.67
C VAL A 8 -0.78 -3.19 -19.05
N GLN A 9 -0.37 -3.95 -20.07
CA GLN A 9 -0.28 -3.47 -21.45
C GLN A 9 -1.65 -3.15 -22.04
N GLU A 10 -2.63 -4.03 -21.90
CA GLU A 10 -4.00 -3.78 -22.38
C GLU A 10 -4.65 -2.60 -21.65
N LEU A 11 -4.27 -2.36 -20.39
CA LEU A 11 -4.71 -1.20 -19.61
C LEU A 11 -4.10 0.11 -20.13
N ALA A 12 -2.80 0.10 -20.48
CA ALA A 12 -2.14 1.25 -21.07
C ALA A 12 -2.78 1.62 -22.42
N GLU A 13 -2.98 0.62 -23.30
CA GLU A 13 -3.63 0.82 -24.60
C GLU A 13 -5.06 1.34 -24.46
N ALA A 14 -5.81 0.89 -23.44
CA ALA A 14 -7.15 1.39 -23.17
C ALA A 14 -7.15 2.84 -22.64
N ILE A 15 -6.12 3.26 -21.91
CA ILE A 15 -5.96 4.64 -21.44
C ILE A 15 -5.56 5.55 -22.61
N ASP A 16 -4.65 5.09 -23.46
CA ASP A 16 -4.18 5.84 -24.63
C ASP A 16 -5.30 6.13 -25.64
N ALA A 17 -6.36 5.31 -25.65
CA ALA A 17 -7.54 5.49 -26.48
C ALA A 17 -8.53 6.56 -25.97
N LEU A 18 -8.35 7.08 -24.74
CA LEU A 18 -9.16 8.14 -24.16
C LEU A 18 -8.70 9.53 -24.64
N GLU A 19 -9.61 10.50 -24.65
CA GLU A 19 -9.25 11.89 -24.87
C GLU A 19 -8.37 12.41 -23.72
N LEU A 20 -7.54 13.43 -23.99
CA LEU A 20 -6.58 13.95 -23.00
C LEU A 20 -7.25 14.32 -21.67
N GLU A 21 -8.41 14.98 -21.71
CA GLU A 21 -9.16 15.38 -20.51
C GLU A 21 -9.66 14.16 -19.72
N GLU A 22 -10.07 13.09 -20.40
CA GLU A 22 -10.50 11.85 -19.78
C GLU A 22 -9.32 11.09 -19.15
N GLN A 23 -8.14 11.12 -19.80
CA GLN A 23 -6.90 10.57 -19.23
C GLN A 23 -6.52 11.31 -17.94
N GLU A 24 -6.57 12.64 -17.94
CA GLU A 24 -6.28 13.47 -16.76
C GLU A 24 -7.25 13.18 -15.62
N MET A 25 -8.56 13.11 -15.91
CA MET A 25 -9.59 12.75 -14.93
C MET A 25 -9.34 11.35 -14.34
N LEU A 26 -9.00 10.37 -15.18
CA LEU A 26 -8.70 9.01 -14.74
C LEU A 26 -7.48 8.97 -13.83
N MET A 27 -6.43 9.71 -14.15
CA MET A 27 -5.23 9.83 -13.32
C MET A 27 -5.54 10.46 -11.96
N GLU A 28 -6.37 11.50 -11.91
CA GLU A 28 -6.80 12.11 -10.65
C GLU A 28 -7.57 11.11 -9.77
N MET A 29 -8.53 10.39 -10.38
CA MET A 29 -9.31 9.36 -9.68
C MET A 29 -8.43 8.22 -9.16
N PHE A 30 -7.48 7.75 -9.96
CA PHE A 30 -6.57 6.69 -9.58
C PHE A 30 -5.67 7.11 -8.42
N ASN A 31 -5.11 8.33 -8.48
CA ASN A 31 -4.29 8.88 -7.40
C ASN A 31 -5.06 9.01 -6.08
N LYS A 32 -6.31 9.48 -6.12
CA LYS A 32 -7.19 9.52 -4.94
C LYS A 32 -7.39 8.12 -4.35
N ARG A 33 -7.71 7.13 -5.18
CA ARG A 33 -7.92 5.74 -4.74
C ARG A 33 -6.65 5.12 -4.16
N LEU A 34 -5.50 5.35 -4.77
CA LEU A 34 -4.22 4.83 -4.30
C LEU A 34 -3.85 5.41 -2.94
N LYS A 35 -4.07 6.71 -2.73
CA LYS A 35 -3.86 7.37 -1.43
C LYS A 35 -4.75 6.77 -0.35
N GLU A 36 -6.03 6.56 -0.65
CA GLU A 36 -6.97 5.94 0.29
C GLU A 36 -6.60 4.49 0.63
N TYR A 37 -6.15 3.72 -0.37
CA TYR A 37 -5.67 2.36 -0.13
C TYR A 37 -4.46 2.34 0.82
N ARG A 38 -3.44 3.17 0.55
CA ARG A 38 -2.26 3.31 1.42
C ARG A 38 -2.64 3.74 2.83
N ARG A 39 -3.59 4.68 2.97
CA ARG A 39 -4.08 5.13 4.28
C ARG A 39 -4.72 3.97 5.05
N LYS A 40 -5.53 3.13 4.40
CA LYS A 40 -6.14 1.95 5.04
C LYS A 40 -5.10 0.92 5.48
N GLU A 41 -4.09 0.66 4.66
CA GLU A 41 -2.98 -0.24 5.03
C GLU A 41 -2.21 0.30 6.23
N LEU A 42 -1.93 1.61 6.28
CA LEU A 42 -1.30 2.25 7.44
C LEU A 42 -2.16 2.15 8.70
N LEU A 43 -3.48 2.37 8.61
CA LEU A 43 -4.39 2.22 9.74
C LEU A 43 -4.41 0.77 10.26
N LYS A 44 -4.36 -0.22 9.36
CA LYS A 44 -4.28 -1.63 9.73
C LYS A 44 -2.96 -1.94 10.45
N ALA A 45 -1.83 -1.44 9.92
CA ALA A 45 -0.53 -1.60 10.57
C ALA A 45 -0.49 -0.94 11.96
N PHE A 46 -1.08 0.25 12.08
CA PHE A 46 -1.18 0.96 13.36
C PHE A 46 -2.04 0.21 14.37
N GLU A 47 -3.21 -0.30 13.97
CA GLU A 47 -4.08 -1.05 14.87
C GLU A 47 -3.42 -2.35 15.34
N ASN A 48 -2.72 -3.05 14.44
CA ASN A 48 -1.92 -4.21 14.81
C ASN A 48 -0.84 -3.84 15.84
N ALA A 49 -0.06 -2.79 15.59
CA ALA A 49 0.99 -2.34 16.52
C ALA A 49 0.40 -1.95 17.89
N ARG A 50 -0.75 -1.27 17.92
CA ARG A 50 -1.45 -0.90 19.15
C ARG A 50 -1.91 -2.13 19.93
N GLN A 51 -2.43 -3.15 19.26
CA GLN A 51 -2.85 -4.39 19.89
C GLN A 51 -1.66 -5.18 20.44
N THR A 52 -0.58 -5.32 19.67
CA THR A 52 0.66 -5.97 20.10
C THR A 52 1.23 -5.28 21.35
N TYR A 53 1.25 -3.95 21.37
CA TYR A 53 1.65 -3.18 22.55
C TYR A 53 0.72 -3.43 23.75
N ALA A 54 -0.60 -3.36 23.56
CA ALA A 54 -1.58 -3.57 24.63
C ALA A 54 -1.54 -4.99 25.22
N LYS A 55 -1.19 -6.00 24.41
CA LYS A 55 -1.00 -7.39 24.84
C LYS A 55 0.34 -7.65 25.53
N GLY A 56 1.24 -6.67 25.55
CA GLY A 56 2.61 -6.86 26.05
C GLY A 56 3.46 -7.75 25.14
N GLU A 57 3.04 -7.99 23.89
CA GLU A 57 3.79 -8.72 22.86
C GLU A 57 4.90 -7.83 22.25
N VAL A 58 5.51 -6.98 23.07
CA VAL A 58 6.57 -6.05 22.69
C VAL A 58 7.83 -6.35 23.48
N THR A 59 8.95 -6.44 22.79
CA THR A 59 10.27 -6.62 23.39
C THR A 59 10.97 -5.28 23.53
N VAL A 60 11.41 -4.95 24.74
CA VAL A 60 12.28 -3.79 24.96
C VAL A 60 13.70 -4.22 24.63
N VAL A 61 14.27 -3.63 23.59
CA VAL A 61 15.65 -3.87 23.16
C VAL A 61 16.42 -2.56 23.13
N SER A 62 17.72 -2.64 23.37
CA SER A 62 18.63 -1.52 23.12
C SER A 62 18.76 -1.24 21.63
N VAL A 63 19.22 -0.03 21.28
CA VAL A 63 19.48 0.34 19.88
C VAL A 63 20.47 -0.62 19.22
N ALA A 64 21.48 -1.10 19.96
CA ALA A 64 22.48 -2.04 19.44
C ALA A 64 21.86 -3.40 19.08
N GLU A 65 20.94 -3.90 19.92
CA GLU A 65 20.22 -5.17 19.70
C GLU A 65 19.25 -5.06 18.53
N LEU A 66 18.49 -3.96 18.45
CA LEU A 66 17.58 -3.70 17.31
C LEU A 66 18.34 -3.69 15.97
N LEU A 67 19.49 -3.01 15.92
CA LEU A 67 20.31 -2.95 14.71
C LEU A 67 20.92 -4.32 14.35
N ALA A 68 21.22 -5.16 15.34
CA ALA A 68 21.68 -6.52 15.10
C ALA A 68 20.56 -7.39 14.49
N GLU A 69 19.34 -7.27 15.00
CA GLU A 69 18.17 -8.00 14.50
C GLU A 69 17.82 -7.62 13.04
N LEU A 70 17.78 -6.31 12.73
CA LEU A 70 17.50 -5.82 11.38
C LEU A 70 18.53 -6.27 10.34
N ARG A 71 19.80 -6.47 10.74
CA ARG A 71 20.84 -7.01 9.86
C ARG A 71 20.69 -8.50 9.58
N ASN A 72 20.03 -9.24 10.48
CA ASN A 72 19.85 -10.69 10.41
C ASN A 72 18.47 -11.10 9.85
N SER A 73 17.52 -10.18 9.82
CA SER A 73 16.22 -10.29 9.16
C SER A 73 16.40 -10.23 7.63
N LYS A 74 16.54 -11.41 6.98
CA LYS A 74 16.50 -11.57 5.52
C LYS A 74 15.08 -11.77 5.01
#